data_AF-A0A2D6CSH0-F1
#
_entry.id   AF-A0A2D6CSH0-F1
#
_cell.length_a   1.000
_cell.length_b   1.000
_cell.length_c   1.000
_cell.angle_alpha   90.00
_cell.angle_beta   90.00
_cell.angle_gamma   90.00
#
_symmetry.space_group_name_H-M   'P 1'
#
loop_
_entity.id
_entity.type
_entity.pdbx_description
1 polymer ?
#
loop_
_entity_poly.entity_id
_entity_poly.type
_entity_poly.pdbx_seq_one_letter_code
_entity_poly.pdbx_strand_id
1 'polypeptide(L)'
;MTFDWSEYLRLAEALETETAGDGHARDARHRSAVSRAYYAAFCSARDHLRHDLGHDDIPRQGAHEYVRRQFQGLRRLRREYQAVATYLRRLHAERAEADYNTEWGADLADAARTSVEDGRRVLRCLEAVKS
;
A
#
# COMPACT_ATOMS: atom_id res chain seq x y z
N MET A 1 0.59 -13.01 18.81
CA MET A 1 1.37 -12.99 17.56
C MET A 1 0.96 -11.75 16.79
N THR A 2 1.90 -10.86 16.48
CA THR A 2 1.68 -9.74 15.56
C THR A 2 1.98 -10.22 14.15
N PHE A 3 1.09 -9.90 13.20
CA PHE A 3 1.34 -10.22 11.81
C PHE A 3 2.33 -9.21 11.23
N ASP A 4 3.36 -9.68 10.52
CA ASP A 4 4.26 -8.80 9.79
C ASP A 4 3.63 -8.40 8.45
N TRP A 5 3.20 -7.14 8.34
CA TRP A 5 2.59 -6.62 7.12
C TRP A 5 3.55 -6.57 5.93
N SER A 6 4.88 -6.67 6.15
CA SER A 6 5.86 -6.79 5.06
C SER A 6 5.67 -8.07 4.25
N GLU A 7 5.09 -9.12 4.83
CA GLU A 7 4.77 -10.36 4.11
C GLU A 7 3.73 -10.15 3.00
N TYR A 8 2.81 -9.19 3.16
CA TYR A 8 1.91 -8.83 2.06
C TYR A 8 2.64 -8.15 0.91
N LEU A 9 3.73 -7.42 1.17
CA LEU A 9 4.53 -6.86 0.10
C LEU A 9 5.28 -7.97 -0.64
N ARG A 10 5.86 -8.95 0.08
CA ARG A 10 6.51 -10.12 -0.55
C ARG A 10 5.53 -10.93 -1.39
N LEU A 11 4.30 -11.12 -0.91
CA LEU A 11 3.25 -11.76 -1.68
C LEU A 11 2.89 -10.95 -2.93
N ALA A 12 2.82 -9.62 -2.82
CA ALA A 12 2.55 -8.76 -3.97
C ALA A 12 3.64 -8.89 -5.04
N GLU A 13 4.92 -8.96 -4.63
CA GLU A 13 6.06 -9.18 -5.54
C GLU A 13 5.99 -10.53 -6.26
N ALA A 14 5.67 -11.61 -5.53
CA ALA A 14 5.50 -12.93 -6.12
C ALA A 14 4.34 -12.97 -7.13
N LEU A 15 3.23 -12.29 -6.84
CA LEU A 15 2.08 -12.22 -7.73
C LEU A 15 2.33 -11.37 -8.97
N GLU A 16 3.09 -10.29 -8.84
CA GLU A 16 3.44 -9.41 -9.95
C GLU A 16 4.41 -10.06 -10.94
N THR A 17 5.36 -10.85 -10.43
CA THR A 17 6.40 -11.50 -11.25
C THR A 17 5.96 -12.83 -11.88
N GLU A 18 4.86 -13.42 -11.41
CA GLU A 18 4.32 -14.67 -11.94
C GLU A 18 3.74 -14.48 -13.35
N THR A 19 4.19 -15.31 -14.30
CA THR A 19 3.80 -15.21 -15.72
C THR A 19 2.97 -16.39 -16.22
N ALA A 20 2.82 -17.45 -15.40
CA ALA A 20 2.07 -18.64 -15.76
C ALA A 20 0.57 -18.37 -15.92
N GLY A 21 -0.10 -19.14 -16.80
CA GLY A 21 -1.55 -19.09 -16.98
C GLY A 21 -2.04 -18.16 -18.10
N ASP A 22 -3.35 -18.17 -18.31
CA ASP A 22 -4.04 -17.38 -19.32
C ASP A 22 -4.18 -15.89 -18.92
N GLY A 23 -4.81 -15.08 -19.78
CA GLY A 23 -5.01 -13.66 -19.54
C GLY A 23 -5.83 -13.36 -18.27
N HIS A 24 -6.88 -14.14 -18.00
CA HIS A 24 -7.74 -13.92 -16.82
C HIS A 24 -7.01 -14.24 -15.52
N ALA A 25 -6.23 -15.32 -15.50
CA ALA A 25 -5.40 -15.66 -14.35
C ALA A 25 -4.33 -14.59 -14.10
N ARG A 26 -3.73 -14.02 -15.16
CA ARG A 26 -2.78 -12.90 -15.05
C ARG A 26 -3.44 -11.64 -14.48
N ASP A 27 -4.60 -11.25 -14.98
CA ASP A 27 -5.34 -10.09 -14.48
C ASP A 27 -5.67 -10.23 -12.99
N ALA A 28 -6.15 -11.41 -12.58
CA ALA A 28 -6.46 -11.70 -11.19
C ALA A 28 -5.21 -11.58 -10.28
N ARG A 29 -4.05 -12.02 -10.76
CA ARG A 29 -2.78 -11.87 -10.03
C ARG A 29 -2.35 -10.42 -9.92
N HIS A 30 -2.37 -9.65 -11.02
CA HIS A 30 -1.98 -8.25 -11.00
C HIS A 30 -2.90 -7.41 -10.09
N ARG A 31 -4.22 -7.62 -10.18
CA ARG A 31 -5.18 -6.98 -9.26
C ARG A 31 -4.90 -7.34 -7.81
N SER A 32 -4.61 -8.62 -7.54
CA SER A 32 -4.24 -9.09 -6.20
C SER A 32 -2.93 -8.47 -5.72
N ALA A 33 -1.92 -8.34 -6.59
CA ALA A 33 -0.64 -7.71 -6.27
C ALA A 33 -0.84 -6.24 -5.85
N VAL A 34 -1.63 -5.47 -6.59
CA VAL A 34 -2.00 -4.08 -6.22
C VAL A 34 -2.63 -4.04 -4.83
N SER A 35 -3.63 -4.90 -4.59
CA SER A 35 -4.34 -4.98 -3.31
C SER A 35 -3.40 -5.32 -2.16
N ARG A 36 -2.51 -6.31 -2.34
CA ARG A 36 -1.54 -6.73 -1.31
C ARG A 36 -0.48 -5.66 -1.04
N ALA A 37 0.03 -4.98 -2.07
CA ALA A 37 0.95 -3.86 -1.91
C ALA A 37 0.30 -2.71 -1.11
N TYR A 38 -0.96 -2.39 -1.42
CA TYR A 38 -1.72 -1.40 -0.65
C TYR A 38 -1.88 -1.79 0.82
N TYR A 39 -2.30 -3.03 1.11
CA TYR A 39 -2.51 -3.47 2.49
C TYR A 39 -1.21 -3.52 3.30
N ALA A 40 -0.08 -3.92 2.69
CA ALA A 40 1.23 -3.82 3.32
C ALA A 40 1.52 -2.37 3.74
N ALA A 41 1.44 -1.43 2.80
CA ALA A 41 1.72 -0.02 3.05
C ALA A 41 0.76 0.60 4.08
N PHE A 42 -0.55 0.39 3.93
CA PHE A 42 -1.57 0.94 4.80
C PHE A 42 -1.44 0.43 6.23
N CYS A 43 -1.30 -0.89 6.42
CA CYS A 43 -1.22 -1.46 7.75
C CYS A 43 0.09 -1.08 8.45
N SER A 44 1.23 -1.08 7.76
CA SER A 44 2.49 -0.58 8.33
C SER A 44 2.40 0.90 8.72
N ALA A 45 1.78 1.74 7.88
CA ALA A 45 1.57 3.15 8.17
C ALA A 45 0.62 3.38 9.36
N ARG A 46 -0.45 2.58 9.47
CA ARG A 46 -1.38 2.60 10.60
C ARG A 46 -0.66 2.23 11.90
N ASP A 47 0.13 1.17 11.86
CA ASP A 47 0.84 0.68 13.03
C ASP A 47 1.94 1.68 13.44
N HIS A 48 2.60 2.36 12.49
CA HIS A 48 3.49 3.50 12.76
C HIS A 48 2.78 4.65 13.48
N LEU A 49 1.61 5.06 13.00
CA LEU A 49 0.82 6.10 13.68
C LEU A 49 0.50 5.72 15.12
N ARG A 50 0.10 4.47 15.36
CA ARG A 50 -0.24 3.98 16.70
C ARG A 50 0.98 3.90 17.61
N HIS A 51 2.02 3.20 17.18
CA HIS A 51 3.13 2.80 18.06
C HIS A 51 4.21 3.87 18.18
N ASP A 52 4.44 4.65 17.11
CA ASP A 52 5.55 5.59 17.06
C ASP A 52 5.08 7.06 17.22
N LEU A 53 3.81 7.34 16.93
CA LEU A 53 3.24 8.70 16.97
C LEU A 53 2.07 8.88 17.95
N GLY A 54 1.71 7.84 18.71
CA GLY A 54 0.73 7.91 19.79
C GLY A 54 -0.73 8.08 19.35
N HIS A 55 -1.08 7.65 18.13
CA HIS A 55 -2.47 7.63 17.67
C HIS A 55 -3.17 6.37 18.18
N ASP A 56 -3.68 6.40 19.41
CA ASP A 56 -4.33 5.24 20.04
C ASP A 56 -5.74 4.96 19.48
N ASP A 57 -6.49 6.02 19.15
CA ASP A 57 -7.89 5.94 18.73
C ASP A 57 -8.08 5.98 17.20
N ILE A 58 -7.34 5.13 16.47
CA ILE A 58 -7.55 4.97 15.02
C ILE A 58 -8.92 4.30 14.78
N PRO A 59 -9.86 4.96 14.08
CA PRO A 59 -11.22 4.45 13.94
C PRO A 59 -11.23 3.18 13.10
N ARG A 60 -12.05 2.19 13.49
CA ARG A 60 -12.19 0.93 12.74
C ARG A 60 -12.83 1.16 11.37
N GLN A 61 -13.91 1.93 11.33
CA GLN A 61 -14.54 2.40 10.10
C GLN A 61 -13.83 3.70 9.68
N GLY A 62 -13.52 3.85 8.39
CA GLY A 62 -12.79 5.03 7.91
C GLY A 62 -11.29 5.03 8.22
N ALA A 63 -10.73 3.93 8.74
CA ALA A 63 -9.29 3.80 9.02
C ALA A 63 -8.41 4.21 7.83
N HIS A 64 -8.80 3.80 6.62
CA HIS A 64 -8.09 4.11 5.37
C HIS A 64 -8.00 5.61 5.10
N GLU A 65 -9.10 6.34 5.30
CA GLU A 65 -9.12 7.80 5.17
C GLU A 65 -8.31 8.45 6.29
N TYR A 66 -8.51 8.00 7.53
CA TYR A 66 -7.83 8.53 8.70
C TYR A 66 -6.30 8.50 8.52
N VAL A 67 -5.73 7.33 8.24
CA VAL A 67 -4.28 7.15 8.08
C VAL A 67 -3.74 8.05 6.98
N ARG A 68 -4.43 8.13 5.83
CA ARG A 68 -4.04 9.02 4.73
C ARG A 68 -4.06 10.49 5.15
N ARG A 69 -5.08 10.93 5.88
CA ARG A 69 -5.19 12.33 6.36
C ARG A 69 -4.11 12.67 7.39
N GLN A 70 -3.75 11.74 8.27
CA GLN A 70 -2.65 11.95 9.21
C GLN A 70 -1.32 12.16 8.48
N PHE A 71 -0.93 11.24 7.59
CA PHE A 71 0.32 11.42 6.84
C PHE A 71 0.31 12.68 5.94
N GLN A 72 -0.86 13.05 5.40
CA GLN A 72 -0.99 14.31 4.67
C GLN A 72 -0.73 15.54 5.56
N GLY A 73 -1.14 15.52 6.83
CA GLY A 73 -0.84 16.56 7.81
C GLY A 73 0.64 16.58 8.21
N LEU A 74 1.26 15.40 8.32
CA LEU A 74 2.67 15.23 8.70
C LEU A 74 3.68 15.55 7.59
N ARG A 75 3.22 15.76 6.34
CA ARG A 75 4.09 15.91 5.15
C ARG A 75 5.13 17.03 5.24
N ARG A 76 4.92 18.06 6.06
CA ARG A 76 5.85 19.19 6.23
C ARG A 76 6.90 18.93 7.32
N LEU A 77 6.71 17.92 8.15
CA LEU A 77 7.60 17.62 9.27
C LEU A 77 8.83 16.84 8.82
N ARG A 78 8.66 15.93 7.86
CA ARG A 78 9.75 15.07 7.34
C ARG A 78 9.51 14.73 5.87
N ARG A 79 10.59 14.65 5.09
CA ARG A 79 10.54 14.19 3.69
C ARG A 79 9.98 12.76 3.58
N GLU A 80 10.28 11.91 4.56
CA GLU A 80 9.77 10.53 4.60
C GLU A 80 8.25 10.51 4.73
N TYR A 81 7.66 11.35 5.58
CA TYR A 81 6.21 11.46 5.72
C TYR A 81 5.54 12.06 4.49
N GLN A 82 6.20 13.01 3.81
CA GLN A 82 5.73 13.50 2.51
C GLN A 82 5.66 12.37 1.46
N ALA A 83 6.69 11.53 1.41
CA ALA A 83 6.74 10.38 0.52
C ALA A 83 5.64 9.36 0.87
N VAL A 84 5.48 9.00 2.15
CA VAL A 84 4.42 8.10 2.62
C VAL A 84 3.03 8.63 2.24
N ALA A 85 2.75 9.91 2.48
CA ALA A 85 1.47 10.53 2.10
C ALA A 85 1.19 10.42 0.58
N THR A 86 2.23 10.62 -0.23
CA THR A 86 2.14 10.54 -1.68
C THR A 86 1.83 9.12 -2.15
N TYR A 87 2.59 8.14 -1.69
CA TYR A 87 2.46 6.75 -2.11
C TYR A 87 1.18 6.09 -1.57
N LEU A 88 0.78 6.37 -0.31
CA LEU A 88 -0.49 5.86 0.23
C LEU A 88 -1.70 6.36 -0.57
N ARG A 89 -1.67 7.61 -1.02
CA ARG A 89 -2.75 8.16 -1.85
C ARG A 89 -2.80 7.47 -3.22
N ARG A 90 -1.65 7.24 -3.86
CA ARG A 90 -1.58 6.54 -5.15
C ARG A 90 -2.05 5.09 -5.02
N LEU A 91 -1.47 4.34 -4.08
CA LEU A 91 -1.87 2.95 -3.82
C LEU A 91 -3.36 2.79 -3.49
N HIS A 92 -3.95 3.72 -2.74
CA HIS A 92 -5.38 3.67 -2.47
C HIS A 92 -6.22 3.83 -3.74
N ALA A 93 -5.82 4.71 -4.66
CA ALA A 93 -6.52 4.90 -5.93
C ALA A 93 -6.40 3.65 -6.80
N GLU A 94 -5.18 3.13 -6.99
CA GLU A 94 -4.91 1.91 -7.75
C GLU A 94 -5.69 0.71 -7.20
N ARG A 95 -5.70 0.54 -5.87
CA ARG A 95 -6.44 -0.54 -5.22
C ARG A 95 -7.95 -0.41 -5.40
N ALA A 96 -8.50 0.81 -5.41
CA ALA A 96 -9.92 1.01 -5.66
C ALA A 96 -10.31 0.60 -7.09
N GLU A 97 -9.47 0.96 -8.07
CA GLU A 97 -9.63 0.50 -9.45
C GLU A 97 -9.54 -1.05 -9.49
N ALA A 98 -8.61 -1.65 -8.74
CA ALA A 98 -8.22 -3.05 -8.96
C ALA A 98 -9.20 -4.03 -8.35
N ASP A 99 -9.76 -3.66 -7.21
CA ASP A 99 -10.67 -4.49 -6.47
C ASP A 99 -12.12 -4.36 -6.98
N TYR A 100 -12.51 -3.22 -7.58
CA TYR A 100 -13.93 -2.92 -7.81
C TYR A 100 -14.34 -2.64 -9.26
N ASN A 101 -13.43 -2.23 -10.14
CA ASN A 101 -13.81 -1.94 -11.52
C ASN A 101 -13.72 -3.19 -12.39
N THR A 102 -14.84 -3.51 -13.04
CA THR A 102 -14.96 -4.68 -13.93
C THR A 102 -14.11 -4.51 -15.18
N GLU A 103 -14.11 -3.30 -15.73
CA GLU A 103 -13.26 -2.91 -16.85
C GLU A 103 -12.02 -2.21 -16.31
N TRP A 104 -10.86 -2.53 -16.88
CA TRP A 104 -9.61 -1.88 -16.53
C TRP A 104 -8.99 -1.30 -17.80
N GLY A 105 -8.96 0.02 -17.90
CA GLY A 105 -8.52 0.73 -19.10
C GLY A 105 -7.01 0.96 -19.24
N ALA A 106 -6.24 0.69 -18.17
CA ALA A 106 -4.78 0.87 -18.15
C ALA A 106 -4.02 -0.46 -18.27
N ASP A 107 -2.69 -0.43 -18.31
CA ASP A 107 -1.89 -1.66 -18.25
C ASP A 107 -1.87 -2.19 -16.79
N LEU A 108 -2.59 -3.29 -16.53
CA LEU A 108 -2.65 -3.94 -15.20
C LEU A 108 -1.26 -4.38 -14.69
N ALA A 109 -0.37 -4.81 -15.59
CA ALA A 109 0.96 -5.26 -15.21
C ALA A 109 1.82 -4.07 -14.76
N ASP A 110 1.75 -2.93 -15.46
CA ASP A 110 2.42 -1.70 -15.04
C ASP A 110 1.88 -1.16 -13.71
N ALA A 111 0.55 -1.20 -13.52
CA ALA A 111 -0.09 -0.80 -12.27
C ALA A 111 0.34 -1.69 -11.09
N ALA A 112 0.41 -3.01 -11.29
CA ALA A 112 0.91 -3.95 -10.28
C ALA A 112 2.37 -3.65 -9.93
N ARG A 113 3.25 -3.52 -10.93
CA ARG A 113 4.67 -3.18 -10.72
C ARG A 113 4.85 -1.88 -9.96
N THR A 114 4.16 -0.82 -10.38
CA THR A 114 4.21 0.50 -9.74
C THR A 114 3.69 0.44 -8.30
N SER A 115 2.62 -0.31 -8.06
CA SER A 115 2.07 -0.49 -6.72
C SER A 115 3.02 -1.25 -5.79
N VAL A 116 3.68 -2.29 -6.29
CA VAL A 116 4.72 -3.01 -5.53
C VAL A 116 5.89 -2.08 -5.18
N GLU A 117 6.37 -1.29 -6.13
CA GLU A 117 7.44 -0.30 -5.86
C GLU A 117 7.03 0.73 -4.81
N ASP A 118 5.80 1.21 -4.86
CA ASP A 118 5.28 2.17 -3.89
C ASP A 118 5.12 1.57 -2.51
N GLY A 119 4.66 0.34 -2.42
CA GLY A 119 4.64 -0.42 -1.17
C GLY A 119 6.02 -0.47 -0.54
N ARG A 120 7.05 -0.82 -1.33
CA ARG A 120 8.46 -0.80 -0.87
C ARG A 120 8.90 0.57 -0.39
N ARG A 121 8.55 1.63 -1.13
CA ARG A 121 8.93 3.01 -0.76
C ARG A 121 8.29 3.43 0.56
N VAL A 122 7.01 3.12 0.78
CA VAL A 122 6.35 3.38 2.07
C VAL A 122 7.08 2.68 3.21
N LEU A 123 7.32 1.36 3.10
CA LEU A 123 7.98 0.61 4.17
C LEU A 123 9.39 1.16 4.46
N ARG A 124 10.20 1.43 3.43
CA ARG A 124 11.53 2.04 3.62
C ARG A 124 11.48 3.41 4.28
N CYS A 125 10.52 4.26 3.91
CA CYS A 125 10.37 5.57 4.52
C CYS A 125 9.98 5.47 6.00
N LEU A 126 9.12 4.52 6.38
CA LEU A 126 8.74 4.30 7.77
C LEU A 126 9.92 3.74 8.60
N GLU A 127 10.69 2.81 8.06
CA GLU A 127 11.94 2.31 8.68
C GLU A 127 12.95 3.44 8.90
N ALA A 128 13.19 4.28 7.88
CA ALA A 128 14.13 5.41 7.97
C ALA A 128 13.69 6.50 8.97
N VAL A 129 12.45 6.47 9.45
CA VAL A 129 11.97 7.38 10.47
C VAL A 129 12.31 6.91 11.88
N LYS A 130 12.48 5.60 12.06
CA LYS A 130 12.74 4.92 13.35
C LYS A 130 14.22 4.90 13.73
N SER A 131 15.10 4.94 12.74
CA SER A 131 16.57 5.06 12.89
C SER A 131 16.99 6.48 13.23
#